data_AF-A0A0S8G6B1-F1
#
_entry.id   AF-A0A0S8G6B1-F1
#
_cell.length_a   1.000
_cell.length_b   1.000
_cell.length_c   1.000
_cell.angle_alpha   90.00
_cell.angle_beta   90.00
_cell.angle_gamma   90.00
#
_symmetry.space_group_name_H-M   'P 1'
#
loop_
_entity.id
_entity.type
_entity.pdbx_description
1 polymer ?
#
loop_
_entity_poly.entity_id
_entity_poly.type
_entity_poly.pdbx_seq_one_letter_code
_entity_poly.pdbx_strand_id
1 'polypeptide(L)'
;KVQRYRVQGLAQKCFDCARSQLFEIQESFGKLLTAIHKKNKENIVLVLADATMQTLKLLAFMNAKPYTTLGSFITQARSFSVKPDGFDEFINLVVDARFLDLECLDAHARNLFAGIERYFYEKIGENMYDGDLTQLIKKK
;
A
#
# COMPACT_ATOMS: atom_id res chain seq x y z
N LYS A 1 -13.63 -15.74 -28.88
CA LYS A 1 -12.42 -16.22 -28.16
C LYS A 1 -11.38 -15.11 -28.20
N VAL A 2 -11.26 -14.30 -27.14
CA VAL A 2 -10.21 -13.27 -27.07
C VAL A 2 -8.86 -13.99 -27.05
N GLN A 3 -7.99 -13.65 -27.99
CA GLN A 3 -6.66 -14.25 -28.09
C GLN A 3 -5.93 -14.13 -26.76
N ARG A 4 -5.37 -15.24 -26.28
CA ARG A 4 -4.55 -15.31 -25.06
C ARG A 4 -3.23 -14.56 -25.30
N TYR A 5 -3.26 -13.24 -25.18
CA TYR A 5 -2.06 -12.42 -25.15
C TYR A 5 -1.30 -12.76 -23.87
N ARG A 6 -0.19 -13.51 -23.99
CA ARG A 6 0.72 -13.77 -22.86
C ARG A 6 1.70 -12.62 -22.78
N VAL A 7 1.52 -11.76 -21.78
CA VAL A 7 2.48 -10.70 -21.49
C VAL A 7 3.79 -11.33 -21.03
N GLN A 8 4.85 -11.17 -21.82
CA GLN A 8 6.19 -11.56 -21.41
C GLN A 8 6.65 -10.70 -20.23
N GLY A 9 7.31 -11.32 -19.25
CA GLY A 9 7.82 -10.64 -18.06
C GLY A 9 6.74 -10.05 -17.15
N LEU A 10 5.53 -10.64 -17.12
CA LEU A 10 4.42 -10.12 -16.32
C LEU A 10 4.80 -9.88 -14.85
N ALA A 11 5.52 -10.81 -14.22
CA ALA A 11 5.96 -10.66 -12.84
C ALA A 11 6.84 -9.42 -12.63
N GLN A 12 7.81 -9.18 -13.53
CA GLN A 12 8.67 -7.99 -13.46
C GLN A 12 7.85 -6.71 -13.67
N LYS A 13 6.97 -6.68 -14.68
CA LYS A 13 6.11 -5.51 -14.95
C LYS A 13 5.21 -5.21 -13.76
N CYS A 14 4.61 -6.23 -13.14
CA CYS A 14 3.82 -6.06 -11.94
C CYS A 14 4.66 -5.54 -10.78
N PHE A 15 5.89 -6.04 -10.61
CA PHE A 15 6.80 -5.52 -9.59
C PHE A 15 7.19 -4.05 -9.83
N ASP A 16 7.49 -3.67 -11.07
CA ASP A 16 7.79 -2.28 -11.45
C ASP A 16 6.58 -1.37 -11.19
N CYS A 17 5.37 -1.85 -11.50
CA CYS A 17 4.12 -1.16 -11.14
C CYS A 17 3.96 -1.04 -9.62
N ALA A 18 4.21 -2.11 -8.85
CA ALA A 18 4.16 -2.07 -7.39
C ALA A 18 5.14 -1.03 -6.83
N ARG A 19 6.37 -0.98 -7.36
CA ARG A 19 7.37 0.03 -6.98
C ARG A 19 6.89 1.45 -7.28
N SER A 20 6.30 1.68 -8.45
CA SER A 20 5.78 3.00 -8.82
C SER A 20 4.64 3.47 -7.91
N GLN A 21 3.93 2.55 -7.25
CA GLN A 21 2.86 2.87 -6.28
C GLN A 21 3.36 3.24 -4.88
N LEU A 22 4.67 3.10 -4.59
CA LEU A 22 5.20 3.47 -3.28
C LEU A 22 4.94 4.94 -2.93
N PHE A 23 5.02 5.84 -3.91
CA PHE A 23 4.69 7.26 -3.71
C PHE A 23 3.23 7.45 -3.24
N GLU A 24 2.28 6.78 -3.88
CA GLU A 24 0.86 6.83 -3.51
C GLU A 24 0.63 6.24 -2.11
N ILE A 25 1.32 5.15 -1.76
CA ILE A 25 1.28 4.57 -0.41
C ILE A 25 1.79 5.58 0.61
N GLN A 26 2.96 6.18 0.39
CA GLN A 26 3.51 7.19 1.29
C GLN A 26 2.56 8.38 1.47
N GLU A 27 1.99 8.88 0.38
CA GLU A 27 1.06 10.00 0.43
C GLU A 27 -0.21 9.65 1.23
N SER A 28 -0.84 8.52 0.92
CA SER A 28 -2.07 8.08 1.61
C SER A 28 -1.85 7.78 3.09
N PHE A 29 -0.77 7.09 3.45
CA PHE A 29 -0.43 6.84 4.86
C PHE A 29 -0.02 8.12 5.58
N GLY A 30 0.70 9.04 4.93
CA GLY A 30 1.03 10.35 5.48
C GLY A 30 -0.22 11.17 5.82
N LYS A 31 -1.23 11.17 4.93
CA LYS A 31 -2.53 11.78 5.18
C LYS A 31 -3.27 11.12 6.34
N LEU A 32 -3.30 9.78 6.38
CA LEU A 32 -3.92 9.01 7.45
C LEU A 32 -3.30 9.34 8.82
N LEU A 33 -1.97 9.22 8.95
CA LEU A 33 -1.25 9.53 10.19
C LEU A 33 -1.44 10.99 10.61
N THR A 34 -1.48 11.92 9.64
CA THR A 34 -1.79 13.33 9.92
C THR A 34 -3.20 13.51 10.49
N ALA A 35 -4.20 12.83 9.91
CA ALA A 35 -5.58 12.89 10.39
C ALA A 35 -5.71 12.32 11.82
N ILE A 36 -5.03 11.20 12.09
CA ILE A 36 -4.94 10.57 13.41
C ILE A 36 -4.35 11.55 14.43
N HIS A 37 -3.17 12.13 14.14
CA HIS A 37 -2.49 13.06 15.05
C HIS A 37 -3.32 14.31 15.32
N LYS A 38 -4.03 14.83 14.30
CA LYS A 38 -4.95 15.97 14.45
C LYS A 38 -6.28 15.59 15.09
N LYS A 39 -6.49 14.32 15.45
CA LYS A 39 -7.76 13.76 15.96
C LYS A 39 -8.94 14.09 15.06
N ASN A 40 -8.70 14.19 13.74
CA ASN A 40 -9.72 14.54 12.75
C ASN A 40 -10.60 13.32 12.45
N LYS A 41 -11.52 13.04 13.37
CA LYS A 41 -12.47 11.92 13.26
C LYS A 41 -13.46 12.09 12.10
N GLU A 42 -13.76 13.31 11.69
CA GLU A 42 -14.68 13.58 10.58
C GLU A 42 -14.13 13.04 9.25
N ASN A 43 -12.84 13.29 8.99
CA ASN A 43 -12.20 12.88 7.74
C ASN A 43 -11.51 11.52 7.82
N ILE A 44 -11.44 10.88 8.99
CA ILE A 44 -10.64 9.65 9.19
C ILE A 44 -11.08 8.53 8.24
N VAL A 45 -12.38 8.40 8.00
CA VAL A 45 -12.95 7.35 7.14
C VAL A 45 -12.48 7.53 5.69
N LEU A 46 -12.42 8.76 5.20
CA LEU A 46 -12.01 9.05 3.82
C LEU A 46 -10.54 8.72 3.59
N VAL A 47 -9.67 9.18 4.49
CA VAL A 47 -8.22 8.91 4.37
C VAL A 47 -7.88 7.45 4.66
N LEU A 48 -8.63 6.78 5.54
CA LEU A 48 -8.48 5.35 5.79
C LEU A 48 -8.88 4.52 4.59
N ALA A 49 -10.00 4.86 3.94
CA ALA A 49 -10.47 4.18 2.74
C ALA A 49 -9.45 4.32 1.60
N ASP A 50 -8.84 5.49 1.43
CA ASP A 50 -7.77 5.72 0.46
C ASP A 50 -6.53 4.86 0.76
N ALA A 51 -5.99 4.92 1.98
CA ALA A 51 -4.84 4.10 2.38
C ALA A 51 -5.10 2.58 2.23
N THR A 52 -6.31 2.14 2.57
CA THR A 52 -6.75 0.75 2.37
C THR A 52 -6.76 0.39 0.89
N MET A 53 -7.33 1.25 0.04
CA MET A 53 -7.40 1.02 -1.40
C MET A 53 -6.02 0.98 -2.05
N GLN A 54 -5.11 1.90 -1.70
CA GLN A 54 -3.74 1.87 -2.21
C GLN A 54 -3.01 0.59 -1.77
N THR A 55 -3.17 0.18 -0.51
CA THR A 55 -2.61 -1.10 -0.02
C THR A 55 -3.13 -2.29 -0.82
N LEU A 56 -4.43 -2.34 -1.10
CA LEU A 56 -5.02 -3.43 -1.88
C LEU A 56 -4.49 -3.45 -3.32
N LYS A 57 -4.38 -2.30 -3.98
CA LYS A 57 -3.78 -2.20 -5.32
C LYS A 57 -2.33 -2.68 -5.32
N LEU A 58 -1.54 -2.24 -4.35
CA LEU A 58 -0.15 -2.65 -4.18
C LEU A 58 -0.05 -4.17 -4.07
N LEU A 59 -0.89 -4.78 -3.23
CA LEU A 59 -0.94 -6.24 -3.06
C LEU A 59 -1.27 -6.99 -4.35
N ALA A 60 -2.19 -6.47 -5.17
CA ALA A 60 -2.53 -7.09 -6.45
C ALA A 60 -1.31 -7.11 -7.38
N PHE A 61 -0.51 -6.04 -7.39
CA PHE A 61 0.74 -5.98 -8.15
C PHE A 61 1.83 -6.87 -7.56
N MET A 62 2.05 -6.85 -6.25
CA MET A 62 3.02 -7.72 -5.56
C MET A 62 2.79 -9.20 -5.84
N ASN A 63 1.52 -9.60 -6.04
CA ASN A 63 1.13 -10.98 -6.32
C ASN A 63 0.84 -11.26 -7.80
N ALA A 64 1.03 -10.27 -8.69
CA ALA A 64 0.68 -10.34 -10.11
C ALA A 64 -0.74 -10.91 -10.36
N LYS A 65 -1.68 -10.57 -9.47
CA LYS A 65 -3.02 -11.15 -9.43
C LYS A 65 -4.07 -10.05 -9.24
N PRO A 66 -4.87 -9.73 -10.27
CA PRO A 66 -5.92 -8.74 -10.14
C PRO A 66 -7.06 -9.27 -9.28
N TYR A 67 -7.79 -8.36 -8.64
CA TYR A 67 -9.06 -8.68 -8.01
C TYR A 67 -10.17 -8.87 -9.04
N THR A 68 -11.18 -9.68 -8.70
CA THR A 68 -12.31 -9.92 -9.61
C THR A 68 -13.40 -8.87 -9.50
N THR A 69 -13.78 -8.48 -8.27
CA THR A 69 -14.87 -7.54 -8.01
C THR A 69 -14.58 -6.75 -6.74
N LEU A 70 -15.06 -5.51 -6.65
CA LEU A 70 -14.82 -4.63 -5.49
C LEU A 70 -15.20 -5.30 -4.15
N GLY A 71 -16.37 -5.98 -4.11
CA GLY A 71 -16.84 -6.68 -2.90
C GLY A 71 -16.01 -7.89 -2.48
N SER A 72 -15.05 -8.33 -3.32
CA SER A 72 -14.17 -9.46 -3.03
C SER A 72 -12.73 -9.06 -2.69
N PHE A 73 -12.38 -7.76 -2.74
CA PHE A 73 -11.00 -7.30 -2.61
C PHE A 73 -10.34 -7.79 -1.31
N ILE A 74 -10.99 -7.55 -0.16
CA ILE A 74 -10.44 -7.94 1.15
C ILE A 74 -10.30 -9.46 1.26
N THR A 75 -11.33 -10.22 0.90
CA THR A 75 -11.31 -11.68 0.97
C THR A 75 -10.23 -12.28 0.07
N GLN A 76 -10.05 -11.73 -1.14
CA GLN A 76 -9.01 -12.18 -2.07
C GLN A 76 -7.62 -11.77 -1.59
N ALA A 77 -7.44 -10.55 -1.07
CA ALA A 77 -6.17 -10.06 -0.57
C ALA A 77 -5.64 -10.92 0.59
N ARG A 78 -6.53 -11.39 1.48
CA ARG A 78 -6.15 -12.33 2.56
C ARG A 78 -5.57 -13.64 2.04
N SER A 79 -6.00 -14.09 0.86
CA SER A 79 -5.52 -15.32 0.21
C SER A 79 -4.22 -15.17 -0.58
N PHE A 80 -3.68 -13.94 -0.67
CA PHE A 80 -2.42 -13.71 -1.37
C PHE A 80 -1.24 -14.27 -0.58
N SER A 81 -0.25 -14.80 -1.31
CA SER A 81 0.93 -15.42 -0.73
C SER A 81 1.94 -14.39 -0.24
N VAL A 82 2.05 -13.25 -0.94
CA VAL A 82 2.96 -12.16 -0.56
C VAL A 82 2.14 -11.08 0.11
N LYS A 83 2.43 -10.82 1.39
CA LYS A 83 1.81 -9.75 2.18
C LYS A 83 2.89 -9.08 3.03
N PRO A 84 2.90 -7.74 3.15
CA PRO A 84 3.79 -7.06 4.07
C PRO A 84 3.36 -7.33 5.51
N ASP A 85 4.31 -7.25 6.44
CA ASP A 85 4.04 -7.34 7.87
C ASP A 85 3.00 -6.28 8.29
N GLY A 86 2.10 -6.64 9.20
CA GLY A 86 1.06 -5.73 9.70
C GLY A 86 -0.20 -5.63 8.83
N PHE A 87 -0.22 -6.26 7.65
CA PHE A 87 -1.38 -6.20 6.75
C PHE A 87 -2.65 -6.80 7.37
N ASP A 88 -2.55 -8.02 7.91
CA ASP A 88 -3.73 -8.73 8.40
C ASP A 88 -4.33 -8.00 9.62
N GLU A 89 -3.50 -7.44 10.49
CA GLU A 89 -3.92 -6.65 11.65
C GLU A 89 -4.60 -5.35 11.23
N PHE A 90 -4.02 -4.61 10.29
CA PHE A 90 -4.59 -3.37 9.78
C PHE A 90 -5.95 -3.61 9.10
N ILE A 91 -6.04 -4.61 8.23
CA ILE A 91 -7.30 -4.93 7.54
C ILE A 91 -8.35 -5.47 8.50
N ASN A 92 -7.98 -6.25 9.52
CA ASN A 92 -8.92 -6.64 10.57
C ASN A 92 -9.50 -5.42 11.28
N LEU A 93 -8.67 -4.44 11.65
CA LEU A 93 -9.14 -3.20 12.26
C LEU A 93 -10.14 -2.46 11.37
N VAL A 94 -9.90 -2.40 10.05
CA VAL A 94 -10.82 -1.78 9.08
C VAL A 94 -12.15 -2.55 9.01
N VAL A 95 -12.08 -3.88 8.86
CA VAL A 95 -13.27 -4.75 8.74
C VAL A 95 -14.13 -4.72 10.00
N ASP A 96 -13.49 -4.73 11.17
CA ASP A 96 -14.17 -4.69 12.47
C ASP A 96 -14.69 -3.28 12.83
N ALA A 97 -14.48 -2.29 11.95
CA ALA A 97 -14.79 -0.89 12.17
C ALA A 97 -14.17 -0.29 13.46
N ARG A 98 -13.01 -0.79 13.88
CA ARG A 98 -12.31 -0.36 15.11
C ARG A 98 -11.43 0.87 14.92
N PHE A 99 -11.48 1.51 13.75
CA PHE A 99 -10.66 2.67 13.38
C PHE A 99 -11.00 3.98 14.10
N LEU A 100 -12.05 4.02 14.92
CA LEU A 100 -12.33 5.18 15.79
C LEU A 100 -11.44 5.22 17.04
N ASP A 101 -10.83 4.09 17.38
CA ASP A 101 -9.70 4.03 18.30
C ASP A 101 -8.44 4.49 17.53
N LEU A 102 -8.13 5.78 17.68
CA LEU A 102 -7.06 6.42 16.93
C LEU A 102 -5.67 5.94 17.36
N GLU A 103 -5.50 5.48 18.60
CA GLU A 103 -4.23 4.95 19.09
C GLU A 103 -3.98 3.57 18.47
N CYS A 104 -5.00 2.71 18.48
CA CYS A 104 -4.96 1.41 17.81
C CYS A 104 -4.73 1.57 16.30
N LEU A 105 -5.43 2.52 15.66
CA LEU A 105 -5.27 2.80 14.24
C LEU A 105 -3.86 3.31 13.90
N ASP A 106 -3.28 4.20 14.72
CA ASP A 106 -1.90 4.70 14.53
C ASP A 106 -0.90 3.54 14.54
N ALA A 107 -0.97 2.69 15.56
CA ALA A 107 -0.06 1.57 15.73
C ALA A 107 -0.12 0.61 14.54
N HIS A 108 -1.31 0.23 14.11
CA HIS A 108 -1.48 -0.70 12.98
C HIS A 108 -1.13 -0.06 11.63
N ALA A 109 -1.45 1.21 11.41
CA ALA A 109 -1.08 1.92 10.19
C ALA A 109 0.44 2.04 10.05
N ARG A 110 1.14 2.39 11.14
CA ARG A 110 2.61 2.45 11.15
C ARG A 110 3.24 1.09 10.94
N ASN A 111 2.71 0.05 11.57
CA ASN A 111 3.24 -1.30 11.41
C ASN A 111 3.12 -1.78 9.97
N LEU A 112 1.95 -1.60 9.34
CA LEU A 112 1.74 -1.93 7.92
C LEU A 112 2.66 -1.11 7.01
N PHE A 113 2.72 0.21 7.21
CA PHE A 113 3.59 1.07 6.41
C PHE A 113 5.06 0.61 6.51
N ALA A 114 5.56 0.36 7.72
CA ALA A 114 6.91 -0.16 7.93
C ALA A 114 7.12 -1.55 7.31
N GLY A 115 6.11 -2.42 7.32
CA GLY A 115 6.14 -3.72 6.66
C GLY A 115 6.25 -3.60 5.13
N ILE A 116 5.53 -2.63 4.54
CA ILE A 116 5.65 -2.30 3.12
C ILE A 116 7.07 -1.80 2.82
N GLU A 117 7.57 -0.83 3.59
CA GLU A 117 8.92 -0.28 3.43
C GLU A 117 9.98 -1.38 3.46
N ARG A 118 9.92 -2.26 4.48
CA ARG A 118 10.84 -3.37 4.64
C ARG A 118 10.80 -4.33 3.45
N TYR A 119 9.60 -4.70 3.00
CA TYR A 119 9.44 -5.60 1.85
C TYR A 119 10.15 -5.06 0.60
N PHE A 120 9.99 -3.77 0.30
CA PHE A 120 10.65 -3.19 -0.86
C PHE A 120 12.14 -2.97 -0.64
N TYR A 121 12.55 -2.51 0.54
CA TYR A 121 13.96 -2.36 0.88
C TYR A 121 14.74 -3.67 0.70
N GLU A 122 14.18 -4.81 1.13
CA GLU A 122 14.79 -6.13 0.94
C GLU A 122 14.92 -6.55 -0.53
N LYS A 123 14.09 -6.01 -1.43
CA LYS A 123 14.06 -6.38 -2.86
C LYS A 123 14.90 -5.46 -3.75
N ILE A 124 14.95 -4.16 -3.45
CA ILE A 124 15.59 -3.16 -4.30
C ILE A 124 16.65 -2.31 -3.58
N GLY A 125 16.84 -2.51 -2.28
CA GLY A 125 17.87 -1.85 -1.48
C GLY A 125 17.70 -0.34 -1.39
N GLU A 126 18.81 0.38 -1.33
CA GLU A 126 18.86 1.84 -1.17
C GLU A 126 18.26 2.61 -2.35
N ASN A 127 18.05 1.97 -3.50
CA ASN A 127 17.41 2.56 -4.68
C ASN A 127 15.87 2.58 -4.60
N MET A 128 15.31 2.40 -3.40
CA MET A 128 13.87 2.43 -3.16
C MET A 128 13.26 3.82 -3.40
N TYR A 129 14.03 4.86 -3.08
CA TYR A 129 13.66 6.25 -3.31
C TYR A 129 14.67 6.91 -4.24
N ASP A 130 14.19 7.80 -5.11
CA ASP A 130 15.07 8.66 -5.91
C ASP A 130 15.82 9.62 -4.97
N GLY A 131 16.93 9.14 -4.42
CA GLY A 131 17.81 9.88 -3.52
C GLY A 131 18.73 10.87 -4.23
N ASP A 132 18.70 10.93 -5.57
CA ASP A 132 19.56 11.84 -6.33
C ASP A 132 18.96 13.25 -6.44
N LEU A 133 18.97 13.96 -5.31
CA LEU A 133 18.66 15.39 -5.25
C LEU A 133 19.75 16.24 -5.94
N THR A 134 20.87 15.67 -6.40
CA THR A 134 21.92 16.45 -7.09
C THR A 134 21.42 17.05 -8.40
N GLN A 135 20.38 16.45 -9.01
CA GLN A 135 19.72 17.02 -10.18
C GLN A 135 18.94 18.31 -9.88
N LEU A 136 18.52 18.52 -8.63
CA LEU A 136 17.88 19.77 -8.20
C LEU A 136 18.91 20.86 -7.86
N ILE A 137 20.13 20.48 -7.49
CA ILE A 137 21.24 21.41 -7.21
C ILE A 137 21.83 21.96 -8.51
N LYS A 138 21.83 21.19 -9.61
CA LYS A 138 22.36 21.62 -10.92
C LYS A 138 21.47 22.61 -11.69
N LYS A 139 20.33 23.03 -11.13
CA LYS A 139 19.39 23.99 -11.73
C LYS A 139 19.46 25.41 -11.15
N LYS A 140 20.53 25.77 -10.45
CA LYS A 140 20.80 27.15 -10.03
C LYS A 140 21.96 27.75 -10.80
#